data_AF-A0A9E1XMR3-F1
#
_entry.id   AF-A0A9E1XMR3-F1
#
_cell.length_a   1.000
_cell.length_b   1.000
_cell.length_c   1.000
_cell.angle_alpha   90.00
_cell.angle_beta   90.00
_cell.angle_gamma   90.00
#
_symmetry.space_group_name_H-M   'P 1'
#
loop_
_entity.id
_entity.type
_entity.pdbx_description
1 polymer ?
#
loop_
_entity_poly.entity_id
_entity_poly.type
_entity_poly.pdbx_seq_one_letter_code
_entity_poly.pdbx_strand_id
1 'polypeptide(L)'
;MNPARRPAILLLLLLSVGVVGEETWRFITLADWHQAEKYTQSRKNPEWLPEAIAKDIANTRMLKETFGGELILMPGDSNGGHWDTAKFIKRFEPGLAPAEAILKAGKLCYSGMVDSFAKGGYSRLLMAVGDHELGDNAWPVDSAVSRCQPQFRAAFAGVLNTDPETGKFLYDQPIGRAPSRPLGTPYAATSYAYQHKNVLFVTVDVFQQESPTRVIGGEGTVTGAVTGAHLKWLDHVLTEARNTPVIKHVFVQGHLPAIHPVRRVNSSGMMMDDGTNCPFWKTLRRHQVDIYFAGEVHANTVTKDPESDLIQLVSRGNFFNNFLTVDVSDGRIEIALHNQTGATPADGQYERSGRLVIDKSGDRKAFEAAGELAFLNPRERLLHFTFEEDVPLVDRRIVGLRGRTKDGTGVMIRGVKCTRVSPNLGTFGTHYSALCGGLGKTDGSHGAAALFDQDSRMGIFAMGPHYGGLAVSYALWIKTTSDGNQVLINSASIWGKQLQGFLNLNLYDGRPTAMISGSQTLTGDTAKLNDGRWHHLAVVMPEDGCLLSQILLYVDGKLVLAQQQGEDQKIRFNQAVRLGIGGLGYSRTAFDALQVEPFVGAMDEVSIWARGLSAAEVAALAK
;
A
#
# COMPACT_ATOMS: atom_id res chain seq x y z
N MET A 1 -52.17 2.64 76.99
CA MET A 1 -52.75 2.72 75.63
C MET A 1 -51.92 3.69 74.80
N ASN A 2 -51.41 3.20 73.66
CA ASN A 2 -50.58 3.82 72.60
C ASN A 2 -50.17 5.31 72.70
N PRO A 3 -48.86 5.62 72.63
CA PRO A 3 -48.38 6.92 72.15
C PRO A 3 -48.33 6.95 70.61
N ALA A 4 -48.79 8.08 70.05
CA ALA A 4 -48.89 8.33 68.62
C ALA A 4 -47.52 8.27 67.91
N ARG A 5 -47.44 7.48 66.84
CA ARG A 5 -46.30 7.46 65.90
C ARG A 5 -46.39 8.68 64.96
N ARG A 6 -45.37 9.53 64.97
CA ARG A 6 -45.06 10.46 63.87
C ARG A 6 -44.34 9.68 62.76
N PRO A 7 -44.64 9.90 61.47
CA PRO A 7 -43.81 9.35 60.41
C PRO A 7 -42.56 10.23 60.25
N ALA A 8 -41.39 9.60 60.30
CA ALA A 8 -40.14 10.22 59.86
C ALA A 8 -40.13 10.25 58.33
N ILE A 9 -40.03 11.45 57.75
CA ILE A 9 -39.77 11.63 56.32
C ILE A 9 -38.30 11.35 56.10
N LEU A 10 -38.00 10.19 55.51
CA LEU A 10 -36.67 9.84 55.03
C LEU A 10 -36.49 10.49 53.65
N LEU A 11 -35.73 11.59 53.60
CA LEU A 11 -35.37 12.25 52.35
C LEU A 11 -34.26 11.42 51.67
N LEU A 12 -34.63 10.55 50.73
CA LEU A 12 -33.67 9.90 49.84
C LEU A 12 -33.14 10.96 48.85
N LEU A 13 -31.93 11.44 49.08
CA LEU A 13 -31.13 12.10 48.05
C LEU A 13 -30.68 11.04 47.03
N LEU A 14 -31.46 10.88 45.96
CA LEU A 14 -31.00 10.22 44.74
C LEU A 14 -29.96 11.14 44.09
N LEU A 15 -28.68 10.90 44.38
CA LEU A 15 -27.58 11.35 43.54
C LEU A 15 -27.73 10.64 42.19
N SER A 16 -28.38 11.30 41.24
CA SER A 16 -28.27 10.95 39.84
C SER A 16 -26.82 11.20 39.42
N VAL A 17 -25.97 10.19 39.56
CA VAL A 17 -24.71 10.15 38.82
C VAL A 17 -25.12 10.03 37.36
N GLY A 18 -25.22 11.17 36.69
CA GLY A 18 -25.31 11.19 35.24
C GLY A 18 -24.09 10.46 34.72
N VAL A 19 -24.30 9.28 34.15
CA VAL A 19 -23.31 8.67 33.26
C VAL A 19 -23.18 9.66 32.11
N VAL A 20 -22.16 10.52 32.18
CA VAL A 20 -21.78 11.35 31.04
C VAL A 20 -21.44 10.35 29.93
N GLY A 21 -22.28 10.31 28.90
CA GLY A 21 -22.04 9.47 27.74
C GLY A 21 -20.63 9.74 27.20
N GLU A 22 -19.92 8.67 26.92
CA GLU A 22 -18.54 8.66 26.40
C GLU A 22 -18.43 9.53 25.14
N GLU A 23 -17.67 10.63 25.22
CA GLU A 23 -17.57 11.59 24.12
C GLU A 23 -16.74 11.00 22.97
N THR A 24 -17.44 10.60 21.91
CA THR A 24 -16.77 10.18 20.66
C THR A 24 -16.13 11.38 20.00
N TRP A 25 -14.88 11.24 19.57
CA TRP A 25 -14.17 12.26 18.82
C TRP A 25 -13.54 11.68 17.56
N ARG A 26 -13.19 12.55 16.61
CA ARG A 26 -12.76 12.14 15.27
C ARG A 26 -11.38 12.69 14.92
N PHE A 27 -10.64 11.95 14.10
CA PHE A 27 -9.54 12.49 13.29
C PHE A 27 -9.61 11.98 11.84
N ILE A 28 -8.82 12.61 10.97
CA ILE A 28 -8.71 12.23 9.55
C ILE A 28 -7.35 11.57 9.31
N THR A 29 -7.29 10.55 8.46
CA THR A 29 -6.01 10.04 7.93
C THR A 29 -5.83 10.41 6.46
N LEU A 30 -4.64 10.87 6.09
CA LEU A 30 -4.34 11.32 4.72
C LEU A 30 -2.89 10.99 4.33
N ALA A 31 -2.57 9.73 4.02
CA ALA A 31 -1.24 9.32 3.56
C ALA A 31 -0.92 9.77 2.11
N ASP A 32 0.35 9.84 1.71
CA ASP A 32 0.76 9.98 0.30
C ASP A 32 0.12 11.18 -0.42
N TRP A 33 0.04 12.33 0.25
CA TRP A 33 -0.61 13.51 -0.32
C TRP A 33 0.10 14.00 -1.60
N HIS A 34 1.44 13.97 -1.63
CA HIS A 34 2.34 14.37 -2.73
C HIS A 34 1.98 15.70 -3.42
N GLN A 35 1.74 16.76 -2.66
CA GLN A 35 1.42 18.08 -3.22
C GLN A 35 2.28 19.22 -2.68
N ALA A 36 3.00 19.04 -1.56
CA ALA A 36 3.75 20.13 -0.94
C ALA A 36 4.88 20.68 -1.82
N GLU A 37 5.35 19.92 -2.82
CA GLU A 37 6.42 20.35 -3.74
C GLU A 37 6.13 21.68 -4.46
N LYS A 38 4.85 22.05 -4.65
CA LYS A 38 4.46 23.29 -5.32
C LYS A 38 4.98 24.54 -4.60
N TYR A 39 5.11 24.50 -3.27
CA TYR A 39 5.55 25.65 -2.46
C TYR A 39 7.02 26.02 -2.67
N THR A 40 7.82 25.13 -3.30
CA THR A 40 9.16 25.49 -3.79
C THR A 40 9.12 26.65 -4.80
N GLN A 41 7.97 26.91 -5.43
CA GLN A 41 7.80 27.98 -6.40
C GLN A 41 7.40 29.33 -5.77
N SER A 42 7.15 29.40 -4.45
CA SER A 42 6.66 30.62 -3.79
C SER A 42 7.54 31.84 -3.99
N ARG A 43 8.86 31.68 -4.08
CA ARG A 43 9.78 32.80 -4.33
C ARG A 43 9.73 33.34 -5.76
N LYS A 44 9.38 32.49 -6.72
CA LYS A 44 9.22 32.87 -8.13
C LYS A 44 7.83 33.45 -8.40
N ASN A 45 6.88 33.19 -7.51
CA ASN A 45 5.51 33.67 -7.55
C ASN A 45 4.86 33.56 -8.95
N PRO A 46 4.85 32.36 -9.56
CA PRO A 46 4.23 32.20 -10.88
C PRO A 46 2.71 32.37 -10.78
N GLU A 47 2.08 32.85 -11.85
CA GLU A 47 0.65 33.22 -11.88
C GLU A 47 -0.30 32.09 -11.45
N TRP A 48 0.06 30.82 -11.68
CA TRP A 48 -0.76 29.65 -11.30
C TRP A 48 -0.70 29.29 -9.81
N LEU A 49 0.32 29.75 -9.07
CA LEU A 49 0.57 29.28 -7.71
C LEU A 49 -0.51 29.74 -6.70
N PRO A 50 -0.98 31.00 -6.70
CA PRO A 50 -2.03 31.43 -5.79
C PRO A 50 -3.30 30.58 -5.91
N GLU A 51 -3.72 30.22 -7.12
CA GLU A 51 -4.87 29.35 -7.36
C GLU A 51 -4.63 27.93 -6.84
N ALA A 52 -3.43 27.38 -7.08
CA ALA A 52 -3.07 26.05 -6.60
C ALA A 52 -3.06 25.95 -5.06
N ILE A 53 -2.63 27.01 -4.36
CA ILE A 53 -2.65 27.10 -2.90
C ILE A 53 -4.10 27.29 -2.40
N ALA A 54 -4.87 28.18 -3.03
CA ALA A 54 -6.27 28.37 -2.69
C ALA A 54 -7.07 27.07 -2.81
N LYS A 55 -6.74 26.22 -3.79
CA LYS A 55 -7.32 24.89 -3.94
C LYS A 55 -6.97 23.94 -2.79
N ASP A 56 -5.72 23.94 -2.31
CA ASP A 56 -5.33 23.11 -1.16
C ASP A 56 -6.09 23.55 0.11
N ILE A 57 -6.21 24.87 0.33
CA ILE A 57 -7.00 25.44 1.44
C ILE A 57 -8.46 25.06 1.31
N ALA A 58 -9.06 25.19 0.12
CA ALA A 58 -10.46 24.86 -0.12
C ALA A 58 -10.74 23.37 0.10
N ASN A 59 -9.88 22.47 -0.41
CA ASN A 59 -10.02 21.03 -0.18
C ASN A 59 -9.89 20.68 1.31
N THR A 60 -8.94 21.30 2.01
CA THR A 60 -8.75 21.06 3.44
C THR A 60 -9.91 21.59 4.27
N ARG A 61 -10.43 22.77 3.91
CA ARG A 61 -11.65 23.34 4.50
C ARG A 61 -12.86 22.45 4.27
N MET A 62 -13.04 21.94 3.05
CA MET A 62 -14.09 20.99 2.73
C MET A 62 -14.01 19.76 3.64
N LEU A 63 -12.81 19.18 3.83
CA LEU A 63 -12.64 18.05 4.75
C LEU A 63 -13.10 18.41 6.16
N LYS A 64 -12.68 19.57 6.67
CA LYS A 64 -13.02 20.02 8.03
C LYS A 64 -14.52 20.26 8.20
N GLU A 65 -15.15 20.98 7.29
CA GLU A 65 -16.55 21.38 7.38
C GLU A 65 -17.50 20.21 7.13
N THR A 66 -17.13 19.30 6.23
CA THR A 66 -18.00 18.17 5.82
C THR A 66 -17.81 16.93 6.70
N PHE A 67 -16.55 16.61 7.04
CA PHE A 67 -16.20 15.36 7.72
C PHE A 67 -15.71 15.56 9.15
N GLY A 68 -15.46 16.79 9.59
CA GLY A 68 -14.99 17.10 10.94
C GLY A 68 -13.56 16.60 11.18
N GLY A 69 -13.25 16.24 12.41
CA GLY A 69 -11.92 15.77 12.80
C GLY A 69 -11.09 16.85 13.51
N GLU A 70 -10.47 16.50 14.63
CA GLU A 70 -9.71 17.43 15.46
C GLU A 70 -8.25 17.61 14.98
N LEU A 71 -7.71 16.59 14.32
CA LEU A 71 -6.34 16.55 13.80
C LEU A 71 -6.26 15.70 12.52
N ILE A 72 -5.13 15.77 11.83
CA ILE A 72 -4.79 14.87 10.72
C ILE A 72 -3.62 13.97 11.11
N LEU A 73 -3.79 12.67 10.90
CA LEU A 73 -2.73 11.67 10.91
C LEU A 73 -2.24 11.45 9.48
N MET A 74 -0.94 11.58 9.21
CA MET A 74 -0.37 11.49 7.87
C MET A 74 0.83 10.53 7.86
N PRO A 75 0.61 9.26 7.46
CA PRO A 75 1.67 8.27 7.26
C PRO A 75 2.60 8.60 6.07
N GLY A 76 3.32 9.72 6.15
CA GLY A 76 4.36 10.13 5.19
C GLY A 76 3.87 10.68 3.85
N ASP A 77 4.84 11.11 3.06
CA ASP A 77 4.76 11.47 1.65
C ASP A 77 3.90 12.68 1.32
N SER A 78 4.30 13.82 1.86
CA SER A 78 3.65 15.09 1.53
C SER A 78 4.15 15.69 0.20
N ASN A 79 5.35 15.33 -0.25
CA ASN A 79 6.07 15.95 -1.37
C ASN A 79 6.73 14.94 -2.32
N GLY A 80 7.50 15.44 -3.29
CA GLY A 80 8.29 14.63 -4.23
C GLY A 80 9.76 14.44 -3.81
N GLY A 81 10.30 15.25 -2.91
CA GLY A 81 11.50 14.89 -2.14
C GLY A 81 12.86 14.99 -2.83
N HIS A 82 12.96 14.92 -4.17
CA HIS A 82 14.22 14.88 -4.93
C HIS A 82 15.06 16.19 -4.95
N TRP A 83 15.16 16.89 -3.83
CA TRP A 83 15.76 18.21 -3.69
C TRP A 83 17.28 18.23 -3.79
N ASP A 84 17.92 17.07 -3.60
CA ASP A 84 19.36 16.88 -3.71
C ASP A 84 19.86 16.81 -5.16
N THR A 85 18.96 16.51 -6.10
CA THR A 85 19.32 16.22 -7.49
C THR A 85 19.79 17.48 -8.24
N ALA A 86 20.83 17.33 -9.06
CA ALA A 86 21.32 18.44 -9.90
C ALA A 86 20.23 19.05 -10.80
N LYS A 87 19.30 18.22 -11.29
CA LYS A 87 18.15 18.65 -12.09
C LYS A 87 17.21 19.55 -11.29
N PHE A 88 16.90 19.20 -10.04
CA PHE A 88 16.08 20.02 -9.17
C PHE A 88 16.81 21.33 -8.85
N ILE A 89 18.05 21.26 -8.37
CA ILE A 89 18.84 22.44 -7.95
C ILE A 89 18.94 23.46 -9.09
N LYS A 90 19.26 23.03 -10.31
CA LYS A 90 19.33 23.89 -11.49
C LYS A 90 18.00 24.62 -11.77
N ARG A 91 16.87 24.02 -11.46
CA ARG A 91 15.55 24.64 -11.65
C ARG A 91 15.14 25.48 -10.46
N PHE A 92 15.45 25.06 -9.24
CA PHE A 92 15.04 25.72 -8.01
C PHE A 92 15.86 27.00 -7.76
N GLU A 93 17.17 26.83 -7.55
CA GLU A 93 18.12 27.92 -7.29
C GLU A 93 19.53 27.42 -7.70
N PRO A 94 20.00 27.74 -8.92
CA PRO A 94 21.29 27.25 -9.43
C PRO A 94 22.46 27.61 -8.51
N GLY A 95 23.37 26.66 -8.31
CA GLY A 95 24.62 26.87 -7.56
C GLY A 95 24.58 26.45 -6.09
N LEU A 96 23.41 26.05 -5.57
CA LEU A 96 23.32 25.50 -4.21
C LEU A 96 24.00 24.13 -4.09
N ALA A 97 24.61 23.87 -2.94
CA ALA A 97 24.95 22.50 -2.56
C ALA A 97 23.66 21.71 -2.25
N PRO A 98 23.64 20.38 -2.45
CA PRO A 98 22.46 19.55 -2.16
C PRO A 98 21.89 19.75 -0.75
N ALA A 99 22.75 19.80 0.26
CA ALA A 99 22.36 20.06 1.65
C ALA A 99 21.58 21.38 1.83
N GLU A 100 22.00 22.45 1.15
CA GLU A 100 21.33 23.75 1.23
C GLU A 100 20.01 23.76 0.46
N ALA A 101 19.98 23.09 -0.70
CA ALA A 101 18.77 22.96 -1.50
C ALA A 101 17.68 22.20 -0.74
N ILE A 102 18.03 21.10 -0.07
CA ILE A 102 17.12 20.30 0.77
C ILE A 102 16.52 21.16 1.89
N LEU A 103 17.34 21.87 2.66
CA LEU A 103 16.87 22.70 3.78
C LEU A 103 15.96 23.84 3.30
N LYS A 104 16.31 24.50 2.18
CA LYS A 104 15.50 25.59 1.61
C LYS A 104 14.19 25.09 1.01
N ALA A 105 14.25 24.03 0.20
CA ALA A 105 13.07 23.45 -0.45
C ALA A 105 12.11 22.87 0.58
N GLY A 106 12.61 22.04 1.50
CA GLY A 106 11.80 21.45 2.57
C GLY A 106 11.14 22.51 3.45
N LYS A 107 11.86 23.57 3.85
CA LYS A 107 11.24 24.68 4.58
C LYS A 107 10.06 25.30 3.83
N LEU A 108 10.16 25.52 2.53
CA LEU A 108 9.07 26.06 1.72
C LEU A 108 7.90 25.08 1.61
N CYS A 109 8.18 23.81 1.29
CA CYS A 109 7.19 22.73 1.19
C CYS A 109 6.38 22.59 2.48
N TYR A 110 7.04 22.34 3.60
CA TYR A 110 6.38 22.06 4.85
C TYR A 110 5.69 23.29 5.44
N SER A 111 6.27 24.49 5.31
CA SER A 111 5.61 25.70 5.84
C SER A 111 4.37 26.08 5.05
N GLY A 112 4.42 25.96 3.72
CA GLY A 112 3.26 26.18 2.86
C GLY A 112 2.16 25.15 3.09
N MET A 113 2.52 23.89 3.33
CA MET A 113 1.58 22.85 3.72
C MET A 113 0.93 23.16 5.08
N VAL A 114 1.72 23.39 6.13
CA VAL A 114 1.21 23.70 7.48
C VAL A 114 0.27 24.92 7.45
N ASP A 115 0.66 26.00 6.76
CA ASP A 115 -0.16 27.20 6.61
C ASP A 115 -1.49 26.92 5.88
N SER A 116 -1.44 26.17 4.78
CA SER A 116 -2.64 25.86 4.00
C SER A 116 -3.61 24.96 4.77
N PHE A 117 -3.09 23.98 5.51
CA PHE A 117 -3.91 23.11 6.35
C PHE A 117 -4.50 23.86 7.55
N ALA A 118 -3.74 24.75 8.18
CA ALA A 118 -4.23 25.61 9.25
C ALA A 118 -5.36 26.54 8.76
N LYS A 119 -5.19 27.17 7.58
CA LYS A 119 -6.23 27.98 6.92
C LYS A 119 -7.46 27.18 6.50
N GLY A 120 -7.29 25.88 6.27
CA GLY A 120 -8.36 24.91 6.06
C GLY A 120 -9.00 24.39 7.34
N GLY A 121 -8.50 24.74 8.53
CA GLY A 121 -9.11 24.38 9.82
C GLY A 121 -8.45 23.21 10.56
N TYR A 122 -7.27 22.76 10.14
CA TYR A 122 -6.45 21.78 10.88
C TYR A 122 -5.11 22.38 11.28
N SER A 123 -4.99 22.77 12.53
CA SER A 123 -3.74 23.29 13.11
C SER A 123 -2.80 22.20 13.64
N ARG A 124 -3.26 20.94 13.73
CA ARG A 124 -2.46 19.82 14.21
C ARG A 124 -2.34 18.73 13.14
N LEU A 125 -1.11 18.53 12.68
CA LEU A 125 -0.71 17.51 11.72
C LEU A 125 0.28 16.57 12.40
N LEU A 126 -0.12 15.32 12.60
CA LEU A 126 0.76 14.27 13.10
C LEU A 126 1.29 13.51 11.89
N MET A 127 2.44 13.93 11.37
CA MET A 127 3.03 13.37 10.15
C MET A 127 4.23 12.48 10.47
N ALA A 128 4.28 11.29 9.87
CA ALA A 128 5.44 10.42 9.82
C ALA A 128 6.39 10.82 8.68
N VAL A 129 7.65 10.41 8.77
CA VAL A 129 8.60 10.52 7.66
C VAL A 129 8.27 9.44 6.63
N GLY A 130 8.02 9.84 5.38
CA GLY A 130 8.01 8.95 4.20
C GLY A 130 9.36 8.88 3.51
N ASP A 131 9.48 8.05 2.47
CA ASP A 131 10.71 7.95 1.69
C ASP A 131 10.99 9.25 0.91
N HIS A 132 9.95 9.96 0.45
CA HIS A 132 10.09 11.28 -0.16
C HIS A 132 10.52 12.37 0.83
N GLU A 133 10.22 12.23 2.13
CA GLU A 133 10.82 13.10 3.14
C GLU A 133 12.33 12.83 3.33
N LEU A 134 12.86 11.75 2.75
CA LEU A 134 14.27 11.33 2.75
C LEU A 134 14.92 11.33 1.36
N GLY A 135 14.29 11.98 0.38
CA GLY A 135 14.84 12.16 -0.97
C GLY A 135 14.33 11.20 -2.04
N ASP A 136 13.40 10.31 -1.66
CA ASP A 136 12.84 9.20 -2.46
C ASP A 136 13.91 8.12 -2.77
N ASN A 137 13.46 6.88 -2.93
CA ASN A 137 14.34 5.75 -3.16
C ASN A 137 14.81 5.68 -4.64
N ALA A 138 15.94 5.04 -4.96
CA ALA A 138 16.92 4.40 -4.07
C ALA A 138 17.92 5.41 -3.45
N TRP A 139 18.69 4.94 -2.46
CA TRP A 139 19.78 5.66 -1.78
C TRP A 139 21.16 5.05 -2.08
N PRO A 140 21.75 5.27 -3.28
CA PRO A 140 23.04 4.72 -3.65
C PRO A 140 24.18 5.13 -2.71
N VAL A 141 25.17 4.26 -2.55
CA VAL A 141 26.38 4.50 -1.75
C VAL A 141 27.04 5.82 -2.16
N ASP A 142 27.34 6.64 -1.17
CA ASP A 142 28.05 7.92 -1.30
C ASP A 142 27.42 8.88 -2.33
N SER A 143 26.10 8.78 -2.53
CA SER A 143 25.32 9.76 -3.28
C SER A 143 24.97 10.98 -2.42
N ALA A 144 24.52 12.06 -3.06
CA ALA A 144 24.04 13.25 -2.35
C ALA A 144 22.85 12.91 -1.43
N VAL A 145 21.86 12.16 -1.93
CA VAL A 145 20.73 11.69 -1.13
C VAL A 145 21.18 10.89 0.10
N SER A 146 22.13 9.96 -0.05
CA SER A 146 22.64 9.16 1.08
C SER A 146 23.39 10.01 2.11
N ARG A 147 24.22 10.97 1.68
CA ARG A 147 24.95 11.86 2.61
C ARG A 147 24.05 12.88 3.30
N CYS A 148 22.96 13.28 2.67
CA CYS A 148 22.12 14.39 3.15
C CYS A 148 20.89 13.94 3.97
N GLN A 149 20.84 12.68 4.39
CA GLN A 149 19.79 12.17 5.28
C GLN A 149 19.60 13.01 6.57
N PRO A 150 20.64 13.56 7.21
CA PRO A 150 20.45 14.50 8.32
C PRO A 150 19.71 15.78 7.92
N GLN A 151 19.99 16.35 6.74
CA GLN A 151 19.37 17.58 6.24
C GLN A 151 17.91 17.37 5.86
N PHE A 152 17.57 16.22 5.29
CA PHE A 152 16.19 15.83 5.01
C PHE A 152 15.35 15.82 6.30
N ARG A 153 15.83 15.10 7.32
CA ARG A 153 15.18 15.06 8.65
C ARG A 153 15.13 16.42 9.32
N ALA A 154 16.19 17.23 9.21
CA ALA A 154 16.22 18.57 9.77
C ALA A 154 15.21 19.51 9.09
N ALA A 155 15.08 19.44 7.76
CA ALA A 155 14.10 20.22 7.01
C ALA A 155 12.67 19.88 7.42
N PHE A 156 12.37 18.57 7.56
CA PHE A 156 11.09 18.06 8.03
C PHE A 156 10.78 18.51 9.46
N ALA A 157 11.64 18.13 10.41
CA ALA A 157 11.39 18.33 11.83
C ALA A 157 11.41 19.81 12.24
N GLY A 158 12.21 20.63 11.55
CA GLY A 158 12.31 22.07 11.81
C GLY A 158 11.02 22.85 11.52
N VAL A 159 10.07 22.27 10.79
CA VAL A 159 8.76 22.88 10.52
C VAL A 159 7.62 22.08 11.13
N LEU A 160 7.58 20.76 10.92
CA LEU A 160 6.43 19.95 11.33
C LEU A 160 6.41 19.59 12.82
N ASN A 161 7.59 19.51 13.45
CA ASN A 161 7.71 19.04 14.83
C ASN A 161 8.33 20.09 15.77
N THR A 162 8.63 21.27 15.26
CA THR A 162 9.27 22.36 16.02
C THR A 162 8.43 23.61 15.91
N ASP A 163 8.14 24.22 17.06
CA ASP A 163 7.48 25.50 17.12
C ASP A 163 8.40 26.59 16.52
N PRO A 164 7.94 27.33 15.49
CA PRO A 164 8.80 28.26 14.76
C PRO A 164 9.16 29.52 15.58
N GLU A 165 8.42 29.84 16.64
CA GLU A 165 8.66 31.02 17.46
C GLU A 165 9.63 30.72 18.61
N THR A 166 9.47 29.56 19.24
CA THR A 166 10.21 29.17 20.45
C THR A 166 11.34 28.18 20.19
N GLY A 167 11.35 27.52 19.03
CA GLY A 167 12.30 26.45 18.70
C GLY A 167 12.10 25.16 19.52
N LYS A 168 11.01 25.06 20.29
CA LYS A 168 10.71 23.89 21.11
C LYS A 168 10.06 22.78 20.30
N PHE A 169 10.34 21.53 20.67
CA PHE A 169 9.67 20.38 20.09
C PHE A 169 8.20 20.38 20.49
N LEU A 170 7.29 20.21 19.54
CA LEU A 170 5.85 20.34 19.75
C LEU A 170 5.26 19.23 20.64
N TYR A 171 5.91 18.06 20.66
CA TYR A 171 5.42 16.84 21.30
C TYR A 171 6.33 16.39 22.45
N ASP A 172 6.86 17.32 23.25
CA ASP A 172 7.90 17.02 24.27
C ASP A 172 7.34 16.46 25.60
N GLN A 173 6.03 16.27 25.71
CA GLN A 173 5.37 15.77 26.93
C GLN A 173 5.56 14.26 27.09
N PRO A 174 6.19 13.77 28.18
CA PRO A 174 6.48 12.35 28.36
C PRO A 174 5.22 11.50 28.52
N ILE A 175 5.32 10.21 28.19
CA ILE A 175 4.29 9.20 28.43
C ILE A 175 4.71 8.42 29.68
N GLY A 176 4.08 8.72 30.82
CA GLY A 176 4.54 8.20 32.11
C GLY A 176 6.00 8.61 32.34
N ARG A 177 6.89 7.62 32.51
CA ARG A 177 8.34 7.83 32.67
C ARG A 177 9.12 7.80 31.35
N ALA A 178 8.48 7.43 30.25
CA ALA A 178 9.14 7.40 28.96
C ALA A 178 9.24 8.82 28.37
N PRO A 179 10.43 9.25 27.91
CA PRO A 179 10.52 10.47 27.13
C PRO A 179 9.66 10.33 25.87
N SER A 180 9.05 11.42 25.43
CA SER A 180 8.14 11.41 24.29
C SER A 180 8.83 11.16 22.96
N ARG A 181 10.17 11.12 22.92
CA ARG A 181 10.98 10.93 21.71
C ARG A 181 12.27 10.17 22.04
N PRO A 182 12.89 9.48 21.06
CA PRO A 182 14.10 8.68 21.27
C PRO A 182 15.35 9.57 21.39
N LEU A 183 15.49 10.26 22.53
CA LEU A 183 16.61 11.15 22.82
C LEU A 183 17.96 10.44 22.65
N GLY A 184 18.95 11.15 22.08
CA GLY A 184 20.27 10.60 21.79
C GLY A 184 20.35 9.71 20.53
N THR A 185 19.27 9.61 19.76
CA THR A 185 19.26 8.92 18.46
C THR A 185 19.09 9.92 17.30
N PRO A 186 19.47 9.54 16.06
CA PRO A 186 19.19 10.35 14.86
C PRO A 186 17.70 10.63 14.62
N TYR A 187 16.81 9.85 15.26
CA TYR A 187 15.36 9.91 15.09
C TYR A 187 14.67 10.79 16.13
N ALA A 188 15.42 11.44 17.03
CA ALA A 188 14.87 12.23 18.14
C ALA A 188 14.00 13.42 17.70
N ALA A 189 14.09 13.84 16.44
CA ALA A 189 13.29 14.92 15.88
C ALA A 189 12.17 14.45 14.93
N THR A 190 12.17 13.16 14.56
CA THR A 190 11.27 12.58 13.56
C THR A 190 10.37 11.47 14.11
N SER A 191 10.70 10.92 15.28
CA SER A 191 9.88 9.96 16.01
C SER A 191 9.43 10.52 17.35
N TYR A 192 8.16 10.36 17.68
CA TYR A 192 7.58 10.90 18.91
C TYR A 192 6.27 10.22 19.31
N ALA A 193 5.90 10.43 20.57
CA ALA A 193 4.67 9.98 21.19
C ALA A 193 3.85 11.20 21.60
N TYR A 194 2.56 11.19 21.29
CA TYR A 194 1.64 12.28 21.57
C TYR A 194 0.31 11.71 22.03
N GLN A 195 -0.07 11.99 23.28
CA GLN A 195 -1.38 11.64 23.80
C GLN A 195 -2.40 12.73 23.45
N HIS A 196 -3.52 12.32 22.84
CA HIS A 196 -4.69 13.17 22.64
C HIS A 196 -5.91 12.46 23.21
N LYS A 197 -6.54 13.07 24.22
CA LYS A 197 -7.68 12.47 24.93
C LYS A 197 -7.33 11.03 25.39
N ASN A 198 -8.11 10.05 24.96
CA ASN A 198 -8.00 8.63 25.30
C ASN A 198 -7.12 7.82 24.33
N VAL A 199 -6.39 8.47 23.42
CA VAL A 199 -5.53 7.82 22.42
C VAL A 199 -4.09 8.26 22.59
N LEU A 200 -3.18 7.29 22.53
CA LEU A 200 -1.77 7.56 22.28
C LEU A 200 -1.45 7.37 20.79
N PHE A 201 -0.92 8.41 20.17
CA PHE A 201 -0.31 8.34 18.86
C PHE A 201 1.21 8.19 19.02
N VAL A 202 1.81 7.21 18.35
CA VAL A 202 3.26 7.08 18.25
C VAL A 202 3.67 7.14 16.78
N THR A 203 4.36 8.21 16.41
CA THR A 203 4.92 8.43 15.08
C THR A 203 6.35 7.92 15.06
N VAL A 204 6.69 7.06 14.09
CA VAL A 204 7.99 6.39 14.01
C VAL A 204 8.61 6.63 12.63
N ASP A 205 9.84 7.14 12.63
CA ASP A 205 10.73 7.18 11.46
C ASP A 205 11.28 5.78 11.22
N VAL A 206 10.66 5.08 10.26
CA VAL A 206 10.93 3.66 9.99
C VAL A 206 12.13 3.45 9.06
N PHE A 207 12.89 4.50 8.75
CA PHE A 207 13.99 4.43 7.80
C PHE A 207 15.34 4.42 8.51
N GLN A 208 15.99 3.26 8.53
CA GLN A 208 17.30 3.10 9.13
C GLN A 208 18.40 3.43 8.13
N GLN A 209 19.41 4.18 8.58
CA GLN A 209 20.71 4.33 7.90
C GLN A 209 21.82 4.13 8.93
N GLU A 210 22.87 3.38 8.57
CA GLU A 210 24.07 3.25 9.41
C GLU A 210 25.17 4.23 9.00
N SER A 211 25.39 4.38 7.69
CA SER A 211 26.38 5.28 7.11
C SER A 211 26.01 5.57 5.65
N PRO A 212 26.33 6.75 5.10
CA PRO A 212 26.14 7.03 3.67
C PRO A 212 27.02 6.15 2.76
N THR A 213 27.96 5.39 3.31
CA THR A 213 28.88 4.54 2.54
C THR A 213 28.62 3.04 2.68
N ARG A 214 27.59 2.64 3.45
CA ARG A 214 27.29 1.22 3.71
C ARG A 214 25.93 0.83 3.14
N VAL A 215 25.90 -0.18 2.27
CA VAL A 215 24.65 -0.81 1.83
C VAL A 215 24.13 -1.68 2.95
N ILE A 216 22.86 -1.48 3.32
CA ILE A 216 22.18 -2.26 4.37
C ILE A 216 20.84 -2.83 3.91
N GLY A 217 20.34 -2.44 2.73
CA GLY A 217 19.07 -2.92 2.18
C GLY A 217 19.06 -2.92 0.65
N GLY A 218 17.94 -3.40 0.08
CA GLY A 218 17.75 -3.49 -1.37
C GLY A 218 17.78 -2.14 -2.09
N GLU A 219 17.45 -1.06 -1.38
CA GLU A 219 17.42 0.31 -1.87
C GLU A 219 18.73 1.07 -1.62
N GLY A 220 19.78 0.40 -1.10
CA GLY A 220 21.09 1.00 -0.87
C GLY A 220 21.40 1.25 0.61
N THR A 221 21.72 2.51 0.96
CA THR A 221 22.22 2.85 2.32
C THR A 221 21.11 3.04 3.35
N VAL A 222 19.87 3.14 2.91
CA VAL A 222 18.68 3.27 3.76
C VAL A 222 17.80 2.04 3.55
N THR A 223 17.16 1.56 4.62
CA THR A 223 16.22 0.44 4.58
C THR A 223 15.08 0.61 5.59
N GLY A 224 14.03 -0.20 5.48
CA GLY A 224 12.86 -0.15 6.36
C GLY A 224 13.06 -0.92 7.66
N ALA A 225 13.57 -0.29 8.71
CA ALA A 225 13.83 -0.94 9.99
C ALA A 225 13.79 0.02 11.19
N VAL A 226 13.37 -0.50 12.35
CA VAL A 226 13.43 0.19 13.65
C VAL A 226 14.17 -0.71 14.63
N THR A 227 15.38 -0.31 15.02
CA THR A 227 16.30 -1.14 15.79
C THR A 227 17.01 -0.36 16.91
N GLY A 228 17.81 -1.07 17.71
CA GLY A 228 18.72 -0.46 18.69
C GLY A 228 18.01 0.44 19.72
N ALA A 229 18.61 1.60 19.99
CA ALA A 229 18.07 2.57 20.96
C ALA A 229 16.71 3.15 20.54
N HIS A 230 16.44 3.23 19.23
CA HIS A 230 15.15 3.69 18.71
C HIS A 230 14.04 2.70 19.09
N LEU A 231 14.25 1.40 18.86
CA LEU A 231 13.29 0.36 19.25
C LEU A 231 13.09 0.27 20.76
N LYS A 232 14.16 0.41 21.56
CA LYS A 232 14.07 0.43 23.03
C LYS A 232 13.22 1.59 23.55
N TRP A 233 13.31 2.76 22.91
CA TRP A 233 12.44 3.89 23.23
C TRP A 233 10.98 3.56 22.95
N LEU A 234 10.68 3.01 21.76
CA LEU A 234 9.32 2.62 21.39
C LEU A 234 8.74 1.61 22.40
N ASP A 235 9.52 0.59 22.76
CA ASP A 235 9.13 -0.40 23.76
C ASP A 235 8.81 0.23 25.12
N HIS A 236 9.60 1.21 25.57
CA HIS A 236 9.38 1.93 26.82
C HIS A 236 8.11 2.80 26.77
N VAL A 237 7.88 3.55 25.68
CA VAL A 237 6.65 4.33 25.49
C VAL A 237 5.41 3.45 25.54
N LEU A 238 5.44 2.33 24.82
CA LEU A 238 4.31 1.40 24.76
C LEU A 238 4.05 0.73 26.12
N THR A 239 5.10 0.41 26.87
CA THR A 239 5.00 -0.08 28.25
C THR A 239 4.29 0.95 29.14
N GLU A 240 4.72 2.21 29.12
CA GLU A 240 4.10 3.27 29.93
C GLU A 240 2.67 3.57 29.50
N ALA A 241 2.35 3.43 28.20
CA ALA A 241 1.00 3.56 27.67
C ALA A 241 0.05 2.51 28.26
N ARG A 242 0.50 1.25 28.38
CA ARG A 242 -0.29 0.17 29.02
C ARG A 242 -0.52 0.43 30.51
N ASN A 243 0.37 1.18 31.17
CA ASN A 243 0.27 1.54 32.58
C ASN A 243 -0.53 2.82 32.83
N THR A 244 -1.05 3.49 31.79
CA THR A 244 -1.73 4.78 31.89
C THR A 244 -3.24 4.63 31.64
N PRO A 245 -4.11 4.65 32.69
CA PRO A 245 -5.52 4.26 32.57
C PRO A 245 -6.38 5.11 31.62
N VAL A 246 -5.97 6.37 31.37
CA VAL A 246 -6.66 7.27 30.44
C VAL A 246 -6.39 6.91 28.98
N ILE A 247 -5.28 6.23 28.67
CA ILE A 247 -4.98 5.75 27.32
C ILE A 247 -5.74 4.45 27.08
N LYS A 248 -6.80 4.51 26.27
CA LYS A 248 -7.63 3.37 25.90
C LYS A 248 -7.19 2.73 24.60
N HIS A 249 -6.66 3.54 23.68
CA HIS A 249 -6.16 3.07 22.38
C HIS A 249 -4.74 3.52 22.14
N VAL A 250 -3.97 2.66 21.47
CA VAL A 250 -2.64 2.98 20.98
C VAL A 250 -2.60 2.80 19.48
N PHE A 251 -2.32 3.91 18.80
CA PHE A 251 -2.09 3.95 17.36
C PHE A 251 -0.62 4.25 17.09
N VAL A 252 -0.01 3.44 16.24
CA VAL A 252 1.34 3.68 15.75
C VAL A 252 1.23 4.04 14.28
N GLN A 253 2.01 5.02 13.82
CA GLN A 253 2.17 5.29 12.40
C GLN A 253 3.64 5.26 11.99
N GLY A 254 3.87 4.78 10.78
CA GLY A 254 5.12 4.81 10.04
C GLY A 254 4.78 4.72 8.57
N HIS A 255 5.71 5.01 7.66
CA HIS A 255 5.35 5.04 6.25
C HIS A 255 5.21 3.63 5.64
N LEU A 256 6.15 2.73 5.96
CA LEU A 256 6.28 1.43 5.32
C LEU A 256 5.35 0.36 5.92
N PRO A 257 4.59 -0.39 5.10
CA PRO A 257 3.84 -1.54 5.57
C PRO A 257 4.77 -2.70 5.99
N ALA A 258 4.31 -3.54 6.91
CA ALA A 258 5.04 -4.72 7.42
C ALA A 258 4.40 -6.06 7.01
N ILE A 259 3.06 -6.14 6.94
CA ILE A 259 2.36 -7.35 6.51
C ILE A 259 2.22 -7.33 4.98
N HIS A 260 2.80 -8.32 4.30
CA HIS A 260 2.56 -8.61 2.89
C HIS A 260 1.43 -9.67 2.75
N PRO A 261 0.62 -9.63 1.68
CA PRO A 261 0.65 -8.69 0.57
C PRO A 261 -0.14 -7.41 0.86
N VAL A 262 0.18 -6.38 0.08
CA VAL A 262 -0.51 -5.08 0.07
C VAL A 262 -0.91 -4.72 -1.35
N ARG A 263 -2.10 -4.12 -1.48
CA ARG A 263 -2.55 -3.49 -2.72
C ARG A 263 -1.62 -2.32 -3.04
N ARG A 264 -1.27 -2.13 -4.32
CA ARG A 264 -0.27 -1.14 -4.78
C ARG A 264 -0.68 -0.48 -6.10
N VAL A 265 -0.47 0.83 -6.24
CA VAL A 265 -0.70 1.57 -7.48
C VAL A 265 0.30 2.72 -7.65
N ASN A 266 1.19 2.63 -8.63
CA ASN A 266 2.19 3.67 -8.98
C ASN A 266 3.09 4.13 -7.81
N SER A 267 3.54 3.20 -6.98
CA SER A 267 4.43 3.46 -5.84
C SER A 267 5.77 2.72 -5.94
N SER A 268 6.76 3.06 -5.11
CA SER A 268 7.96 2.22 -4.97
C SER A 268 7.57 0.84 -4.45
N GLY A 269 6.61 0.82 -3.51
CA GLY A 269 6.09 -0.37 -2.87
C GLY A 269 7.05 -0.94 -1.83
N MET A 270 7.92 -0.10 -1.26
CA MET A 270 8.79 -0.49 -0.15
C MET A 270 8.00 -1.06 1.03
N MET A 271 8.66 -1.90 1.82
CA MET A 271 8.09 -2.58 2.98
C MET A 271 9.13 -2.56 4.11
N MET A 272 8.68 -2.82 5.33
CA MET A 272 9.58 -3.12 6.44
C MET A 272 10.37 -4.40 6.14
N ASP A 273 11.68 -4.37 6.38
CA ASP A 273 12.53 -5.55 6.31
C ASP A 273 12.01 -6.63 7.26
N ASP A 274 12.12 -7.90 6.84
CA ASP A 274 11.62 -9.07 7.56
C ASP A 274 10.10 -9.08 7.86
N GLY A 275 9.33 -8.12 7.36
CA GLY A 275 7.87 -8.05 7.50
C GLY A 275 7.38 -8.21 8.94
N THR A 276 6.48 -9.16 9.19
CA THR A 276 5.94 -9.43 10.54
C THR A 276 6.98 -10.05 11.50
N ASN A 277 8.11 -10.52 10.99
CA ASN A 277 9.18 -11.07 11.81
C ASN A 277 10.15 -10.01 12.33
N CYS A 278 10.04 -8.77 11.86
CA CYS A 278 10.92 -7.69 12.28
C CYS A 278 10.75 -7.35 13.78
N PRO A 279 11.81 -6.84 14.44
CA PRO A 279 11.74 -6.45 15.85
C PRO A 279 10.67 -5.39 16.14
N PHE A 280 10.42 -4.49 15.18
CA PHE A 280 9.38 -3.46 15.26
C PHE A 280 7.98 -4.08 15.41
N TRP A 281 7.58 -4.93 14.46
CA TRP A 281 6.26 -5.56 14.45
C TRP A 281 6.04 -6.43 15.70
N LYS A 282 7.05 -7.22 16.09
CA LYS A 282 7.03 -8.02 17.32
C LYS A 282 6.82 -7.17 18.57
N THR A 283 7.38 -5.96 18.60
CA THR A 283 7.19 -5.02 19.71
C THR A 283 5.74 -4.49 19.74
N LEU A 284 5.18 -4.12 18.58
CA LEU A 284 3.78 -3.68 18.49
C LEU A 284 2.81 -4.79 18.95
N ARG A 285 3.05 -6.03 18.50
CA ARG A 285 2.30 -7.23 18.89
C ARG A 285 2.33 -7.45 20.39
N ARG A 286 3.53 -7.43 21.00
CA ARG A 286 3.71 -7.64 22.44
C ARG A 286 2.92 -6.63 23.28
N HIS A 287 2.85 -5.38 22.83
CA HIS A 287 2.14 -4.31 23.54
C HIS A 287 0.68 -4.13 23.16
N GLN A 288 0.14 -5.04 22.34
CA GLN A 288 -1.26 -5.05 21.92
C GLN A 288 -1.71 -3.71 21.32
N VAL A 289 -0.85 -3.11 20.49
CA VAL A 289 -1.19 -1.94 19.68
C VAL A 289 -2.48 -2.23 18.90
N ASP A 290 -3.37 -1.24 18.80
CA ASP A 290 -4.66 -1.43 18.15
C ASP A 290 -4.51 -1.37 16.63
N ILE A 291 -3.84 -0.32 16.12
CA ILE A 291 -3.64 -0.10 14.69
C ILE A 291 -2.22 0.43 14.42
N TYR A 292 -1.56 -0.15 13.43
CA TYR A 292 -0.42 0.43 12.72
C TYR A 292 -0.89 1.05 11.41
N PHE A 293 -0.82 2.37 11.30
CA PHE A 293 -1.15 3.14 10.10
C PHE A 293 0.08 3.29 9.20
N ALA A 294 -0.06 2.93 7.93
CA ALA A 294 0.97 3.05 6.90
C ALA A 294 0.47 3.73 5.62
N GLY A 295 1.41 4.13 4.77
CA GLY A 295 1.20 4.75 3.45
C GLY A 295 1.94 3.96 2.37
N GLU A 296 2.77 4.65 1.58
CA GLU A 296 3.73 4.13 0.59
C GLU A 296 3.04 3.61 -0.69
N VAL A 297 2.06 2.73 -0.55
CA VAL A 297 1.57 1.91 -1.67
C VAL A 297 0.47 2.55 -2.53
N HIS A 298 0.01 3.74 -2.15
CA HIS A 298 -1.05 4.52 -2.82
C HIS A 298 -2.33 3.72 -3.09
N ALA A 299 -2.64 2.78 -2.20
CA ALA A 299 -3.82 1.93 -2.24
C ALA A 299 -4.20 1.47 -0.82
N ASN A 300 -5.48 1.24 -0.59
CA ASN A 300 -5.98 0.87 0.73
C ASN A 300 -5.87 -0.65 0.95
N THR A 301 -5.25 -1.06 2.05
CA THR A 301 -5.22 -2.47 2.49
C THR A 301 -5.41 -2.53 3.99
N VAL A 302 -6.33 -3.39 4.45
CA VAL A 302 -6.49 -3.71 5.87
C VAL A 302 -6.15 -5.17 6.08
N THR A 303 -5.22 -5.44 6.99
CA THR A 303 -4.82 -6.81 7.34
C THR A 303 -4.77 -6.94 8.86
N LYS A 304 -5.34 -8.03 9.38
CA LYS A 304 -5.19 -8.42 10.78
C LYS A 304 -3.96 -9.28 10.92
N ASP A 305 -3.11 -9.00 11.91
CA ASP A 305 -1.98 -9.85 12.26
C ASP A 305 -2.47 -11.28 12.55
N PRO A 306 -1.88 -12.32 11.93
CA PRO A 306 -2.35 -13.69 12.13
C PRO A 306 -2.12 -14.23 13.56
N GLU A 307 -1.27 -13.57 14.35
CA GLU A 307 -0.88 -14.00 15.69
C GLU A 307 -1.44 -13.09 16.80
N SER A 308 -2.19 -12.04 16.47
CA SER A 308 -2.73 -11.09 17.45
C SER A 308 -3.95 -10.32 16.92
N ASP A 309 -4.35 -9.29 17.67
CA ASP A 309 -5.43 -8.37 17.31
C ASP A 309 -4.92 -7.04 16.75
N LEU A 310 -3.62 -6.93 16.44
CA LEU A 310 -3.03 -5.77 15.80
C LEU A 310 -3.50 -5.68 14.34
N ILE A 311 -3.98 -4.51 13.94
CA ILE A 311 -4.38 -4.22 12.56
C ILE A 311 -3.29 -3.42 11.85
N GLN A 312 -2.86 -3.87 10.68
CA GLN A 312 -2.20 -3.01 9.71
C GLN A 312 -3.26 -2.33 8.86
N LEU A 313 -3.27 -1.01 8.86
CA LEU A 313 -4.08 -0.21 7.97
C LEU A 313 -3.15 0.60 7.06
N VAL A 314 -3.06 0.19 5.81
CA VAL A 314 -2.36 0.96 4.77
C VAL A 314 -3.40 1.80 4.04
N SER A 315 -3.16 3.11 3.97
CA SER A 315 -4.11 4.08 3.41
C SER A 315 -3.48 4.90 2.30
N ARG A 316 -4.30 5.66 1.57
CA ARG A 316 -3.86 6.68 0.63
C ARG A 316 -4.66 7.97 0.79
N GLY A 317 -4.10 9.06 0.28
CA GLY A 317 -4.66 10.41 0.38
C GLY A 317 -4.37 11.29 -0.82
N ASN A 318 -3.77 10.72 -1.88
CA ASN A 318 -3.32 11.51 -3.03
C ASN A 318 -4.49 12.33 -3.62
N PHE A 319 -4.24 13.62 -3.86
CA PHE A 319 -5.22 14.54 -4.45
C PHE A 319 -6.53 14.73 -3.67
N PHE A 320 -6.58 14.33 -2.39
CA PHE A 320 -7.81 14.35 -1.57
C PHE A 320 -8.97 13.50 -2.13
N ASN A 321 -8.72 12.62 -3.11
CA ASN A 321 -9.80 11.83 -3.71
C ASN A 321 -10.14 10.55 -2.93
N ASN A 322 -9.38 10.28 -1.87
CA ASN A 322 -9.52 9.17 -0.95
C ASN A 322 -9.00 9.65 0.43
N PHE A 323 -9.67 9.29 1.52
CA PHE A 323 -9.18 9.52 2.89
C PHE A 323 -10.01 8.68 3.89
N LEU A 324 -9.57 8.61 5.15
CA LEU A 324 -10.34 7.94 6.21
C LEU A 324 -10.79 8.95 7.26
N THR A 325 -12.01 8.76 7.77
CA THR A 325 -12.45 9.30 9.06
C THR A 325 -12.31 8.21 10.10
N VAL A 326 -11.74 8.55 11.26
CA VAL A 326 -11.59 7.63 12.40
C VAL A 326 -12.30 8.23 13.61
N ASP A 327 -13.42 7.63 13.98
CA ASP A 327 -14.20 7.93 15.18
C ASP A 327 -13.74 7.06 16.34
N VAL A 328 -13.44 7.68 17.47
CA VAL A 328 -12.88 7.01 18.64
C VAL A 328 -13.68 7.38 19.90
N SER A 329 -14.04 6.34 20.63
CA SER A 329 -14.56 6.35 22.00
C SER A 329 -13.68 5.39 22.82
N ASP A 330 -13.67 5.43 24.15
CA ASP A 330 -12.93 4.47 25.01
C ASP A 330 -13.13 3.00 24.60
N GLY A 331 -14.36 2.60 24.28
CA GLY A 331 -14.71 1.22 23.95
C GLY A 331 -14.65 0.86 22.47
N ARG A 332 -14.51 1.82 21.55
CA ARG A 332 -14.73 1.55 20.12
C ARG A 332 -13.93 2.47 19.20
N ILE A 333 -13.43 1.88 18.11
CA ILE A 333 -12.82 2.57 16.98
C ILE A 333 -13.66 2.26 15.74
N GLU A 334 -14.18 3.28 15.05
CA GLU A 334 -14.86 3.14 13.76
C GLU A 334 -14.13 3.94 12.68
N ILE A 335 -13.85 3.28 11.56
CA ILE A 335 -13.16 3.85 10.41
C ILE A 335 -14.10 3.78 9.20
N ALA A 336 -14.19 4.89 8.47
CA ALA A 336 -14.88 4.95 7.20
C ALA A 336 -13.92 5.44 6.12
N LEU A 337 -13.90 4.73 4.99
CA LEU A 337 -13.19 5.17 3.78
C LEU A 337 -14.13 5.93 2.87
N HIS A 338 -13.65 7.08 2.40
CA HIS A 338 -14.39 7.98 1.52
C HIS A 338 -13.69 8.08 0.17
N ASN A 339 -14.42 7.81 -0.91
CA ASN A 339 -13.96 7.99 -2.30
C ASN A 339 -14.67 9.18 -2.93
N GLN A 340 -13.91 10.04 -3.60
CA GLN A 340 -14.49 11.18 -4.33
C GLN A 340 -15.33 10.69 -5.52
N THR A 341 -16.58 11.12 -5.56
CA THR A 341 -17.49 10.89 -6.69
C THR A 341 -17.73 12.16 -7.52
N GLY A 342 -17.55 13.34 -6.92
CA GLY A 342 -17.65 14.65 -7.57
C GLY A 342 -16.53 14.95 -8.57
N ALA A 343 -16.65 16.09 -9.27
CA ALA A 343 -15.65 16.51 -10.27
C ALA A 343 -14.35 16.97 -9.61
N THR A 344 -14.45 17.66 -8.47
CA THR A 344 -13.31 18.12 -7.67
C THR A 344 -13.49 17.79 -6.18
N PRO A 345 -12.41 17.64 -5.39
CA PRO A 345 -12.52 17.40 -3.96
C PRO A 345 -13.34 18.48 -3.24
N ALA A 346 -13.16 19.76 -3.62
CA ALA A 346 -13.86 20.89 -3.03
C ALA A 346 -15.39 20.83 -3.17
N ASP A 347 -15.93 20.00 -4.08
CA ASP A 347 -17.38 19.80 -4.25
C ASP A 347 -18.00 19.05 -3.04
N GLY A 348 -17.18 18.41 -2.19
CA GLY A 348 -17.64 17.68 -1.01
C GLY A 348 -18.39 16.37 -1.31
N GLN A 349 -18.42 15.93 -2.58
CA GLN A 349 -19.14 14.73 -3.00
C GLN A 349 -18.26 13.49 -2.88
N TYR A 350 -18.50 12.71 -1.81
CA TYR A 350 -17.84 11.45 -1.53
C TYR A 350 -18.85 10.35 -1.23
N GLU A 351 -18.50 9.12 -1.57
CA GLU A 351 -19.20 7.92 -1.13
C GLU A 351 -18.38 7.16 -0.10
N ARG A 352 -19.06 6.48 0.84
CA ARG A 352 -18.41 5.56 1.76
C ARG A 352 -18.14 4.24 1.04
N SER A 353 -16.89 3.95 0.71
CA SER A 353 -16.49 2.73 0.00
C SER A 353 -15.97 1.62 0.90
N GLY A 354 -15.79 1.88 2.19
CA GLY A 354 -15.38 0.87 3.16
C GLY A 354 -15.65 1.26 4.61
N ARG A 355 -15.67 0.24 5.47
CA ARG A 355 -15.83 0.37 6.92
C ARG A 355 -14.97 -0.64 7.67
N LEU A 356 -14.35 -0.20 8.75
CA LEU A 356 -13.73 -1.07 9.76
C LEU A 356 -14.21 -0.64 11.14
N VAL A 357 -14.61 -1.59 11.99
CA VAL A 357 -14.91 -1.37 13.41
C VAL A 357 -14.03 -2.29 14.23
N ILE A 358 -13.44 -1.74 15.29
CA ILE A 358 -12.80 -2.47 16.37
C ILE A 358 -13.60 -2.17 17.63
N ASP A 359 -14.38 -3.14 18.10
CA ASP A 359 -15.15 -3.05 19.33
C ASP A 359 -14.35 -3.70 20.47
N LYS A 360 -14.11 -2.93 21.53
CA LYS A 360 -13.35 -3.27 22.72
C LYS A 360 -14.21 -3.19 23.99
N SER A 361 -15.53 -3.04 23.84
CA SER A 361 -16.46 -2.91 24.97
C SER A 361 -16.73 -4.24 25.70
N GLY A 362 -16.51 -5.37 25.03
CA GLY A 362 -16.62 -6.71 25.62
C GLY A 362 -15.29 -7.29 26.10
N ASP A 363 -15.32 -8.51 26.64
CA ASP A 363 -14.14 -9.22 27.15
C ASP A 363 -13.08 -9.53 26.08
N ARG A 364 -13.48 -9.52 24.80
CA ARG A 364 -12.61 -9.77 23.64
C ARG A 364 -12.87 -8.71 22.58
N LYS A 365 -11.82 -8.36 21.82
CA LYS A 365 -11.96 -7.48 20.67
C LYS A 365 -12.81 -8.14 19.59
N ALA A 366 -13.82 -7.44 19.09
CA ALA A 366 -14.61 -7.84 17.93
C ALA A 366 -14.31 -6.93 16.75
N PHE A 367 -14.37 -7.50 15.55
CA PHE A 367 -14.04 -6.79 14.32
C PHE A 367 -15.16 -6.92 13.29
N GLU A 368 -15.53 -5.80 12.69
CA GLU A 368 -16.41 -5.76 11.51
C GLU A 368 -15.68 -5.02 10.40
N ALA A 369 -15.52 -5.64 9.23
CA ALA A 369 -14.79 -5.03 8.11
C ALA A 369 -15.56 -5.29 6.80
N ALA A 370 -15.74 -4.25 5.99
CA ALA A 370 -16.53 -4.31 4.76
C ALA A 370 -16.03 -3.33 3.68
N GLY A 371 -16.41 -3.61 2.44
CA GLY A 371 -16.01 -2.82 1.27
C GLY A 371 -14.49 -2.88 1.05
N GLU A 372 -13.89 -1.77 0.64
CA GLU A 372 -12.45 -1.70 0.41
C GLU A 372 -11.59 -1.89 1.67
N LEU A 373 -12.20 -1.72 2.85
CA LEU A 373 -11.57 -1.95 4.16
C LEU A 373 -11.81 -3.36 4.71
N ALA A 374 -12.45 -4.26 3.95
CA ALA A 374 -12.55 -5.68 4.32
C ALA A 374 -11.14 -6.28 4.50
N PHE A 375 -11.00 -7.16 5.51
CA PHE A 375 -9.71 -7.79 5.78
C PHE A 375 -9.22 -8.60 4.58
N LEU A 376 -8.00 -8.29 4.15
CA LEU A 376 -7.31 -9.08 3.17
C LEU A 376 -6.86 -10.39 3.81
N ASN A 377 -7.30 -11.52 3.26
CA ASN A 377 -6.77 -12.83 3.61
C ASN A 377 -5.62 -13.18 2.64
N PRO A 378 -4.35 -13.21 3.12
CA PRO A 378 -3.19 -13.50 2.27
C PRO A 378 -3.16 -14.94 1.76
N ARG A 379 -3.96 -15.85 2.33
CA ARG A 379 -3.98 -17.27 1.96
C ARG A 379 -4.95 -17.60 0.82
N GLU A 380 -5.89 -16.71 0.54
CA GLU A 380 -6.93 -16.88 -0.49
C GLU A 380 -6.44 -16.49 -1.89
N ARG A 381 -7.28 -16.74 -2.91
CA ARG A 381 -7.05 -16.23 -4.27
C ARG A 381 -7.03 -14.71 -4.22
N LEU A 382 -5.91 -14.10 -4.59
CA LEU A 382 -5.77 -12.64 -4.62
C LEU A 382 -6.40 -12.09 -5.90
N LEU A 383 -6.07 -12.72 -7.03
CA LEU A 383 -6.70 -12.46 -8.31
C LEU A 383 -7.41 -13.71 -8.79
N HIS A 384 -8.61 -13.54 -9.35
CA HIS A 384 -9.41 -14.61 -9.92
C HIS A 384 -10.32 -14.04 -11.02
N PHE A 385 -10.18 -14.57 -12.23
CA PHE A 385 -11.00 -14.23 -13.40
C PHE A 385 -11.70 -15.48 -13.93
N THR A 386 -13.03 -15.47 -13.90
CA THR A 386 -13.89 -16.58 -14.39
C THR A 386 -14.39 -16.33 -15.82
N PHE A 387 -14.34 -15.08 -16.30
CA PHE A 387 -14.86 -14.67 -17.63
C PHE A 387 -16.37 -14.82 -17.89
N GLU A 388 -17.14 -15.26 -16.89
CA GLU A 388 -18.60 -15.27 -16.91
C GLU A 388 -19.19 -13.92 -17.34
N GLU A 389 -18.71 -12.85 -16.71
CA GLU A 389 -19.15 -11.51 -16.95
C GLU A 389 -17.99 -10.58 -17.24
N ASP A 390 -18.26 -9.58 -18.07
CA ASP A 390 -17.39 -8.45 -18.23
C ASP A 390 -18.23 -7.19 -18.47
N VAL A 391 -17.75 -6.06 -17.96
CA VAL A 391 -18.53 -4.83 -17.87
C VAL A 391 -17.84 -3.68 -18.60
N PRO A 392 -18.58 -2.68 -19.10
CA PRO A 392 -17.96 -1.47 -19.63
C PRO A 392 -17.06 -0.79 -18.59
N LEU A 393 -15.90 -0.28 -19.01
CA LEU A 393 -14.97 0.45 -18.13
C LEU A 393 -15.63 1.66 -17.45
N VAL A 394 -16.60 2.29 -18.12
CA VAL A 394 -17.34 3.43 -17.58
C VAL A 394 -18.15 3.07 -16.33
N ASP A 395 -18.61 1.81 -16.24
CA ASP A 395 -19.42 1.32 -15.12
C ASP A 395 -18.55 0.77 -13.98
N ARG A 396 -17.29 0.42 -14.26
CA ARG A 396 -16.35 -0.14 -13.29
C ARG A 396 -14.98 0.52 -13.38
N ARG A 397 -14.85 1.67 -12.73
CA ARG A 397 -13.62 2.46 -12.71
C ARG A 397 -12.52 1.75 -11.91
N ILE A 398 -11.29 1.83 -12.40
CA ILE A 398 -10.10 1.30 -11.74
C ILE A 398 -9.33 2.46 -11.10
N VAL A 399 -8.96 2.33 -9.82
CA VAL A 399 -8.21 3.36 -9.08
C VAL A 399 -6.86 3.67 -9.73
N GLY A 400 -6.50 4.95 -9.75
CA GLY A 400 -5.23 5.46 -10.28
C GLY A 400 -5.12 5.49 -11.81
N LEU A 401 -6.06 4.88 -12.53
CA LEU A 401 -6.11 4.89 -13.98
C LEU A 401 -6.44 6.31 -14.49
N ARG A 402 -5.43 7.01 -15.01
CA ARG A 402 -5.58 8.33 -15.64
C ARG A 402 -5.94 8.17 -17.12
N GLY A 403 -7.05 8.76 -17.52
CA GLY A 403 -7.57 8.78 -18.88
C GLY A 403 -9.00 9.30 -18.83
N ARG A 404 -9.34 10.27 -19.67
CA ARG A 404 -10.70 10.83 -19.70
C ARG A 404 -11.63 9.72 -20.22
N THR A 405 -12.28 9.02 -19.31
CA THR A 405 -13.43 8.16 -19.64
C THR A 405 -14.71 8.98 -19.83
N LYS A 406 -14.65 10.31 -19.70
CA LYS A 406 -15.81 11.21 -19.86
C LYS A 406 -16.45 11.14 -21.26
N ASP A 407 -15.80 10.52 -22.25
CA ASP A 407 -16.32 10.27 -23.60
C ASP A 407 -16.37 8.77 -24.00
N GLY A 408 -16.06 7.83 -23.09
CA GLY A 408 -16.07 6.40 -23.42
C GLY A 408 -14.94 5.92 -24.32
N THR A 409 -13.83 6.66 -24.47
CA THR A 409 -12.75 6.33 -25.41
C THR A 409 -11.79 5.21 -25.00
N GLY A 410 -12.00 4.53 -23.86
CA GLY A 410 -11.17 3.38 -23.46
C GLY A 410 -9.70 3.72 -23.13
N VAL A 411 -8.89 2.69 -22.92
CA VAL A 411 -7.46 2.79 -22.59
C VAL A 411 -6.65 1.95 -23.55
N MET A 412 -5.56 2.51 -24.09
CA MET A 412 -4.68 1.76 -24.99
C MET A 412 -3.75 0.83 -24.20
N ILE A 413 -3.77 -0.45 -24.54
CA ILE A 413 -2.77 -1.42 -24.10
C ILE A 413 -2.10 -1.97 -25.36
N ARG A 414 -0.80 -1.66 -25.52
CA ARG A 414 0.03 -2.17 -26.64
C ARG A 414 -0.68 -2.11 -28.00
N GLY A 415 -1.19 -0.93 -28.34
CA GLY A 415 -1.83 -0.66 -29.64
C GLY A 415 -3.32 -1.00 -29.72
N VAL A 416 -3.91 -1.64 -28.70
CA VAL A 416 -5.32 -2.07 -28.71
C VAL A 416 -6.14 -1.25 -27.72
N LYS A 417 -7.31 -0.79 -28.18
CA LYS A 417 -8.25 0.00 -27.39
C LYS A 417 -9.06 -0.92 -26.47
N CYS A 418 -8.80 -0.84 -25.17
CA CYS A 418 -9.51 -1.59 -24.15
C CYS A 418 -10.67 -0.77 -23.58
N THR A 419 -11.89 -1.29 -23.67
CA THR A 419 -13.12 -0.59 -23.25
C THR A 419 -13.94 -1.38 -22.24
N ARG A 420 -13.55 -2.63 -21.97
CA ARG A 420 -14.25 -3.56 -21.09
C ARG A 420 -13.34 -3.95 -19.93
N VAL A 421 -13.96 -4.45 -18.87
CA VAL A 421 -13.28 -4.85 -17.63
C VAL A 421 -13.75 -6.26 -17.27
N SER A 422 -12.79 -7.18 -17.17
CA SER A 422 -13.02 -8.50 -16.56
C SER A 422 -12.86 -8.37 -15.04
N PRO A 423 -13.93 -8.60 -14.26
CA PRO A 423 -13.92 -8.49 -12.81
C PRO A 423 -12.87 -9.38 -12.15
N ASN A 424 -12.07 -8.81 -11.24
CA ASN A 424 -11.37 -9.62 -10.26
C ASN A 424 -12.35 -10.05 -9.16
N LEU A 425 -12.49 -11.36 -8.95
CA LEU A 425 -13.28 -11.96 -7.88
C LEU A 425 -12.44 -12.36 -6.64
N GLY A 426 -11.12 -12.20 -6.72
CA GLY A 426 -10.20 -12.45 -5.61
C GLY A 426 -10.18 -11.33 -4.56
N THR A 427 -9.47 -11.59 -3.46
CA THR A 427 -9.47 -10.73 -2.26
C THR A 427 -8.79 -9.36 -2.45
N PHE A 428 -8.05 -9.17 -3.54
CA PHE A 428 -7.53 -7.86 -3.91
C PHE A 428 -8.61 -6.88 -4.39
N GLY A 429 -9.81 -7.38 -4.69
CA GLY A 429 -10.98 -6.56 -4.96
C GLY A 429 -10.97 -5.89 -6.33
N THR A 430 -11.92 -4.98 -6.52
CA THR A 430 -12.30 -4.44 -7.84
C THR A 430 -11.20 -3.61 -8.51
N HIS A 431 -10.30 -2.97 -7.74
CA HIS A 431 -9.17 -2.21 -8.27
C HIS A 431 -8.13 -3.07 -9.01
N TYR A 432 -8.17 -4.38 -8.82
CA TYR A 432 -7.35 -5.36 -9.55
C TYR A 432 -8.09 -6.04 -10.71
N SER A 433 -9.27 -5.54 -11.08
CA SER A 433 -9.96 -6.00 -12.29
C SER A 433 -9.12 -5.68 -13.54
N ALA A 434 -9.21 -6.51 -14.57
CA ALA A 434 -8.37 -6.39 -15.75
C ALA A 434 -9.06 -5.59 -16.86
N LEU A 435 -8.34 -4.63 -17.45
CA LEU A 435 -8.76 -3.96 -18.67
C LEU A 435 -8.63 -4.90 -19.87
N CYS A 436 -9.67 -4.94 -20.68
CA CYS A 436 -9.83 -5.90 -21.76
C CYS A 436 -10.15 -5.21 -23.10
N GLY A 437 -9.56 -5.71 -24.17
CA GLY A 437 -9.87 -5.37 -25.56
C GLY A 437 -9.66 -6.59 -26.47
N GLY A 438 -10.54 -6.78 -27.45
CA GLY A 438 -10.44 -7.88 -28.42
C GLY A 438 -10.81 -9.28 -27.90
N LEU A 439 -11.20 -9.45 -26.63
CA LEU A 439 -11.58 -10.75 -26.09
C LEU A 439 -12.93 -11.23 -26.62
N GLY A 440 -12.96 -12.43 -27.19
CA GLY A 440 -14.19 -13.18 -27.45
C GLY A 440 -14.65 -13.99 -26.24
N LYS A 441 -15.80 -14.66 -26.37
CA LYS A 441 -16.33 -15.63 -25.39
C LYS A 441 -16.55 -16.99 -26.03
N THR A 442 -16.37 -18.05 -25.25
CA THR A 442 -16.62 -19.45 -25.65
C THR A 442 -17.02 -20.27 -24.43
N ASP A 443 -17.51 -21.49 -24.62
CA ASP A 443 -17.68 -22.46 -23.52
C ASP A 443 -16.33 -22.80 -22.90
N GLY A 444 -16.25 -22.63 -21.58
CA GLY A 444 -15.11 -22.89 -20.72
C GLY A 444 -15.03 -24.31 -20.21
N SER A 445 -14.02 -24.58 -19.39
CA SER A 445 -13.98 -25.79 -18.56
C SER A 445 -15.00 -25.67 -17.43
N HIS A 446 -15.25 -24.45 -16.96
CA HIS A 446 -16.17 -24.12 -15.89
C HIS A 446 -17.05 -22.93 -16.28
N GLY A 447 -18.04 -23.16 -17.13
CA GLY A 447 -18.96 -22.11 -17.57
C GLY A 447 -18.46 -21.39 -18.82
N ALA A 448 -18.22 -20.08 -18.75
CA ALA A 448 -17.76 -19.28 -19.88
C ALA A 448 -16.25 -19.00 -19.81
N ALA A 449 -15.56 -19.11 -20.93
CA ALA A 449 -14.14 -18.77 -21.05
C ALA A 449 -13.91 -17.56 -21.96
N ALA A 450 -12.77 -16.90 -21.77
CA ALA A 450 -12.29 -15.87 -22.68
C ALA A 450 -11.57 -16.52 -23.88
N LEU A 451 -11.96 -16.10 -25.09
CA LEU A 451 -11.28 -16.45 -26.34
C LEU A 451 -10.30 -15.34 -26.73
N PHE A 452 -9.02 -15.68 -26.80
CA PHE A 452 -7.92 -14.80 -27.16
C PHE A 452 -7.48 -15.03 -28.60
N ASP A 453 -7.12 -13.94 -29.26
CA ASP A 453 -6.42 -13.89 -30.54
C ASP A 453 -5.19 -12.96 -30.46
N GLN A 454 -4.51 -12.76 -31.59
CA GLN A 454 -3.30 -11.94 -31.69
C GLN A 454 -3.54 -10.46 -31.31
N ASP A 455 -4.77 -9.98 -31.43
CA ASP A 455 -5.17 -8.59 -31.16
C ASP A 455 -5.84 -8.42 -29.79
N SER A 456 -5.99 -9.50 -29.03
CA SER A 456 -6.54 -9.49 -27.69
C SER A 456 -5.57 -8.90 -26.67
N ARG A 457 -6.06 -8.06 -25.76
CA ARG A 457 -5.28 -7.52 -24.63
C ARG A 457 -6.07 -7.62 -23.35
N MET A 458 -5.43 -8.15 -22.32
CA MET A 458 -5.92 -8.15 -20.95
C MET A 458 -4.79 -7.74 -20.00
N GLY A 459 -5.00 -6.67 -19.24
CA GLY A 459 -3.97 -6.13 -18.35
C GLY A 459 -4.53 -5.56 -17.05
N ILE A 460 -3.86 -5.85 -15.94
CA ILE A 460 -4.20 -5.33 -14.62
C ILE A 460 -3.40 -4.05 -14.39
N PHE A 461 -4.09 -2.94 -14.11
CA PHE A 461 -3.43 -1.63 -13.91
C PHE A 461 -2.77 -1.51 -12.53
N ALA A 462 -3.33 -2.13 -11.50
CA ALA A 462 -2.71 -2.19 -10.18
C ALA A 462 -1.44 -3.08 -10.18
N MET A 463 -0.57 -2.88 -9.20
CA MET A 463 0.76 -3.51 -9.15
C MET A 463 0.79 -4.75 -8.25
N GLY A 464 1.63 -5.72 -8.60
CA GLY A 464 1.84 -6.95 -7.82
C GLY A 464 0.81 -8.06 -8.08
N PRO A 465 0.72 -9.07 -7.19
CA PRO A 465 1.20 -9.09 -5.81
C PRO A 465 2.72 -9.36 -5.62
N HIS A 466 3.45 -9.68 -6.68
CA HIS A 466 4.88 -10.02 -6.66
C HIS A 466 5.73 -8.97 -5.93
N TYR A 467 6.61 -9.44 -5.06
CA TYR A 467 7.48 -8.57 -4.28
C TYR A 467 8.71 -9.32 -3.80
N GLY A 468 9.91 -8.80 -4.08
CA GLY A 468 11.16 -9.38 -3.58
C GLY A 468 11.27 -10.87 -3.92
N GLY A 469 11.66 -11.71 -2.96
CA GLY A 469 11.69 -13.16 -3.14
C GLY A 469 10.39 -13.87 -2.78
N LEU A 470 9.32 -13.16 -2.40
CA LEU A 470 8.14 -13.80 -1.81
C LEU A 470 7.43 -14.73 -2.81
N ALA A 471 7.03 -15.90 -2.33
CA ALA A 471 6.43 -16.96 -3.14
C ALA A 471 5.14 -16.51 -3.82
N VAL A 472 4.96 -16.94 -5.07
CA VAL A 472 3.72 -16.76 -5.82
C VAL A 472 3.31 -18.08 -6.48
N SER A 473 2.01 -18.24 -6.71
CA SER A 473 1.48 -19.36 -7.50
C SER A 473 0.47 -18.86 -8.51
N TYR A 474 0.43 -19.52 -9.66
CA TYR A 474 -0.56 -19.32 -10.71
C TYR A 474 -1.31 -20.61 -10.98
N ALA A 475 -2.60 -20.50 -11.32
CA ALA A 475 -3.38 -21.60 -11.88
C ALA A 475 -4.35 -21.06 -12.94
N LEU A 476 -4.58 -21.83 -14.00
CA LEU A 476 -5.53 -21.50 -15.07
C LEU A 476 -5.85 -22.74 -15.91
N TRP A 477 -6.96 -22.68 -16.63
CA TRP A 477 -7.27 -23.62 -17.70
C TRP A 477 -6.97 -23.00 -19.05
N ILE A 478 -6.46 -23.80 -19.99
CA ILE A 478 -6.18 -23.38 -21.36
C ILE A 478 -6.70 -24.39 -22.38
N LYS A 479 -7.01 -23.91 -23.58
CA LYS A 479 -7.30 -24.72 -24.77
C LYS A 479 -6.77 -24.03 -26.02
N THR A 480 -5.83 -24.66 -26.72
CA THR A 480 -5.19 -24.07 -27.92
C THR A 480 -4.70 -25.16 -28.88
N THR A 481 -4.38 -24.76 -30.11
CA THR A 481 -3.69 -25.57 -31.12
C THR A 481 -2.39 -24.93 -31.60
N SER A 482 -1.98 -23.80 -31.02
CA SER A 482 -0.79 -23.07 -31.44
C SER A 482 0.48 -23.75 -30.92
N ASP A 483 1.55 -23.72 -31.72
CA ASP A 483 2.89 -24.21 -31.39
C ASP A 483 3.89 -23.09 -31.01
N GLY A 484 3.51 -21.82 -31.19
CA GLY A 484 4.30 -20.66 -30.78
C GLY A 484 4.62 -20.59 -29.28
N ASN A 485 5.58 -19.73 -28.90
CA ASN A 485 5.94 -19.46 -27.51
C ASN A 485 4.98 -18.44 -26.89
N GLN A 486 3.81 -18.88 -26.43
CA GLN A 486 2.72 -18.00 -26.03
C GLN A 486 2.82 -17.58 -24.56
N VAL A 487 2.61 -16.30 -24.27
CA VAL A 487 2.52 -15.79 -22.89
C VAL A 487 1.13 -16.06 -22.31
N LEU A 488 1.06 -16.82 -21.22
CA LEU A 488 -0.18 -17.06 -20.50
C LEU A 488 -0.39 -16.01 -19.39
N ILE A 489 0.61 -15.85 -18.53
CA ILE A 489 0.63 -14.84 -17.47
C ILE A 489 1.97 -14.13 -17.49
N ASN A 490 1.93 -12.80 -17.52
CA ASN A 490 3.10 -11.93 -17.49
C ASN A 490 3.18 -11.15 -16.19
N SER A 491 4.36 -11.05 -15.58
CA SER A 491 4.61 -10.20 -14.40
C SER A 491 5.82 -9.29 -14.59
N ALA A 492 6.04 -8.79 -15.82
CA ALA A 492 7.21 -7.98 -16.14
C ALA A 492 7.10 -6.54 -15.61
N SER A 493 8.25 -5.85 -15.55
CA SER A 493 8.33 -4.52 -14.97
C SER A 493 7.70 -3.46 -15.88
N ILE A 494 7.03 -2.48 -15.26
CA ILE A 494 6.47 -1.30 -15.95
C ILE A 494 7.48 -0.15 -16.08
N TRP A 495 8.54 -0.15 -15.26
CA TRP A 495 9.56 0.91 -15.24
C TRP A 495 10.94 0.40 -15.64
N GLY A 496 11.29 -0.80 -15.18
CA GLY A 496 12.55 -1.45 -15.49
C GLY A 496 12.68 -1.82 -16.97
N LYS A 497 13.91 -1.77 -17.48
CA LYS A 497 14.26 -2.22 -18.83
C LYS A 497 15.00 -3.57 -18.84
N GLN A 498 15.43 -4.04 -17.67
CA GLN A 498 16.14 -5.30 -17.53
C GLN A 498 15.17 -6.45 -17.72
N LEU A 499 15.52 -7.40 -18.59
CA LEU A 499 14.72 -8.57 -18.90
C LEU A 499 14.91 -9.66 -17.84
N GLN A 500 14.71 -9.30 -16.58
CA GLN A 500 14.83 -10.19 -15.43
C GLN A 500 13.91 -9.72 -14.30
N GLY A 501 13.73 -10.58 -13.31
CA GLY A 501 12.99 -10.27 -12.09
C GLY A 501 11.49 -10.26 -12.28
N PHE A 502 11.01 -11.24 -13.04
CA PHE A 502 9.60 -11.54 -13.26
C PHE A 502 9.40 -13.06 -13.16
N LEU A 503 8.16 -13.54 -13.18
CA LEU A 503 7.80 -14.92 -13.42
C LEU A 503 6.67 -14.93 -14.45
N ASN A 504 7.01 -15.23 -15.69
CA ASN A 504 6.02 -15.48 -16.72
C ASN A 504 5.73 -16.97 -16.75
N LEU A 505 4.45 -17.30 -16.94
CA LEU A 505 4.03 -18.62 -17.39
C LEU A 505 3.75 -18.53 -18.88
N ASN A 506 4.46 -19.35 -19.64
CA ASN A 506 4.32 -19.48 -21.08
C ASN A 506 3.86 -20.90 -21.46
N LEU A 507 3.40 -21.04 -22.70
CA LEU A 507 3.26 -22.32 -23.38
C LEU A 507 4.22 -22.33 -24.57
N TYR A 508 5.30 -23.09 -24.49
CA TYR A 508 6.31 -23.20 -25.54
C TYR A 508 6.21 -24.56 -26.25
N ASP A 509 5.85 -24.55 -27.53
CA ASP A 509 5.59 -25.78 -28.32
C ASP A 509 4.63 -26.74 -27.58
N GLY A 510 3.56 -26.18 -27.03
CA GLY A 510 2.55 -26.92 -26.27
C GLY A 510 3.00 -27.36 -24.87
N ARG A 511 4.17 -26.97 -24.37
CA ARG A 511 4.67 -27.35 -23.04
C ARG A 511 4.65 -26.17 -22.06
N PRO A 512 4.26 -26.37 -20.79
CA PRO A 512 4.27 -25.29 -19.81
C PRO A 512 5.71 -24.89 -19.48
N THR A 513 5.98 -23.59 -19.52
CA THR A 513 7.32 -23.04 -19.27
C THR A 513 7.24 -21.87 -18.31
N ALA A 514 7.94 -21.97 -17.18
CA ALA A 514 8.21 -20.83 -16.30
C ALA A 514 9.44 -20.07 -16.83
N MET A 515 9.33 -18.75 -17.00
CA MET A 515 10.42 -17.90 -17.47
C MET A 515 10.66 -16.77 -16.45
N ILE A 516 11.91 -16.62 -16.00
CA ILE A 516 12.27 -15.61 -14.98
C ILE A 516 13.19 -14.50 -15.50
N SER A 517 13.75 -14.69 -16.69
CA SER A 517 14.55 -13.71 -17.42
C SER A 517 14.52 -14.00 -18.92
N GLY A 518 15.18 -13.16 -19.72
CA GLY A 518 15.30 -13.37 -21.17
C GLY A 518 16.13 -14.60 -21.57
N SER A 519 16.80 -15.27 -20.63
CA SER A 519 17.67 -16.42 -20.91
C SER A 519 17.49 -17.61 -19.96
N GLN A 520 16.59 -17.52 -18.98
CA GLN A 520 16.40 -18.55 -17.95
C GLN A 520 14.95 -19.04 -17.94
N THR A 521 14.79 -20.34 -18.15
CA THR A 521 13.49 -21.00 -18.21
C THR A 521 13.51 -22.36 -17.52
N LEU A 522 12.33 -22.80 -17.10
CA LEU A 522 12.05 -24.15 -16.63
C LEU A 522 10.86 -24.69 -17.44
N THR A 523 11.08 -25.71 -18.27
CA THR A 523 10.07 -26.26 -19.19
C THR A 523 9.65 -27.66 -18.77
N GLY A 524 8.34 -27.90 -18.67
CA GLY A 524 7.78 -29.19 -18.30
C GLY A 524 7.99 -30.27 -19.36
N ASP A 525 8.46 -31.44 -18.92
CA ASP A 525 8.53 -32.64 -19.74
C ASP A 525 7.18 -33.37 -19.73
N THR A 526 6.34 -33.04 -20.71
CA THR A 526 4.93 -33.41 -20.79
C THR A 526 4.56 -33.78 -22.22
N ALA A 527 3.40 -34.42 -22.40
CA ALA A 527 2.77 -34.43 -23.72
C ALA A 527 2.41 -32.99 -24.13
N LYS A 528 2.40 -32.70 -25.43
CA LYS A 528 2.03 -31.36 -25.90
C LYS A 528 0.55 -31.09 -25.60
N LEU A 529 0.27 -29.93 -25.04
CA LEU A 529 -1.05 -29.48 -24.58
C LEU A 529 -1.79 -28.62 -25.62
N ASN A 530 -1.18 -28.39 -26.78
CA ASN A 530 -1.78 -27.70 -27.91
C ASN A 530 -2.56 -28.68 -28.82
N ASP A 531 -3.31 -29.59 -28.22
CA ASP A 531 -4.08 -30.65 -28.90
C ASP A 531 -5.56 -30.25 -29.13
N GLY A 532 -5.92 -29.00 -28.81
CA GLY A 532 -7.28 -28.50 -28.91
C GLY A 532 -8.20 -28.96 -27.77
N ARG A 533 -7.69 -29.52 -26.67
CA ARG A 533 -8.45 -29.88 -25.46
C ARG A 533 -8.16 -28.92 -24.31
N TRP A 534 -9.04 -28.96 -23.29
CA TRP A 534 -8.83 -28.22 -22.06
C TRP A 534 -7.79 -28.91 -21.18
N HIS A 535 -6.82 -28.13 -20.70
CA HIS A 535 -5.82 -28.56 -19.74
C HIS A 535 -5.70 -27.56 -18.60
N HIS A 536 -5.57 -28.05 -17.37
CA HIS A 536 -5.28 -27.23 -16.20
C HIS A 536 -3.77 -27.10 -16.04
N LEU A 537 -3.28 -25.87 -15.90
CA LEU A 537 -1.88 -25.56 -15.65
C LEU A 537 -1.72 -24.87 -14.28
N ALA A 538 -0.66 -25.23 -13.56
CA ALA A 538 -0.22 -24.44 -12.41
C ALA A 538 1.30 -24.33 -12.33
N VAL A 539 1.75 -23.15 -11.87
CA VAL A 539 3.14 -22.86 -11.53
C VAL A 539 3.18 -22.47 -10.07
N VAL A 540 4.06 -23.11 -9.29
CA VAL A 540 4.13 -22.89 -7.85
C VAL A 540 5.58 -22.62 -7.45
N MET A 541 5.82 -21.49 -6.81
CA MET A 541 6.99 -21.31 -5.95
C MET A 541 6.70 -21.98 -4.60
N PRO A 542 7.42 -23.03 -4.20
CA PRO A 542 7.13 -23.75 -2.96
C PRO A 542 7.46 -22.91 -1.70
N GLU A 543 8.42 -22.00 -1.79
CA GLU A 543 8.87 -21.14 -0.69
C GLU A 543 9.47 -19.83 -1.19
N ASP A 544 9.65 -18.87 -0.28
CA ASP A 544 10.25 -17.57 -0.58
C ASP A 544 11.71 -17.72 -1.02
N GLY A 545 12.07 -17.10 -2.14
CA GLY A 545 13.43 -17.06 -2.65
C GLY A 545 13.95 -18.41 -3.14
N CYS A 546 13.05 -19.33 -3.51
CA CYS A 546 13.42 -20.59 -4.13
C CYS A 546 14.20 -20.37 -5.43
N LEU A 547 15.01 -21.36 -5.80
CA LEU A 547 15.72 -21.43 -7.07
C LEU A 547 14.74 -21.67 -8.24
N LEU A 548 15.17 -21.38 -9.46
CA LEU A 548 14.41 -21.66 -10.67
C LEU A 548 14.13 -23.17 -10.78
N SER A 549 15.14 -24.01 -10.52
CA SER A 549 15.00 -25.48 -10.51
C SER A 549 13.98 -26.02 -9.52
N GLN A 550 13.60 -25.23 -8.51
CA GLN A 550 12.67 -25.61 -7.45
C GLN A 550 11.22 -25.20 -7.75
N ILE A 551 10.97 -24.45 -8.83
CA ILE A 551 9.59 -24.18 -9.27
C ILE A 551 8.91 -25.49 -9.63
N LEU A 552 7.68 -25.66 -9.15
CA LEU A 552 6.87 -26.83 -9.46
C LEU A 552 5.90 -26.51 -10.59
N LEU A 553 5.92 -27.33 -11.65
CA LEU A 553 4.98 -27.26 -12.76
C LEU A 553 3.96 -28.40 -12.64
N TYR A 554 2.68 -28.08 -12.80
CA TYR A 554 1.61 -29.05 -12.78
C TYR A 554 0.79 -28.98 -14.06
N VAL A 555 0.39 -30.15 -14.56
CA VAL A 555 -0.56 -30.33 -15.66
C VAL A 555 -1.67 -31.26 -15.18
N ASP A 556 -2.93 -30.84 -15.34
CA ASP A 556 -4.13 -31.60 -14.97
C ASP A 556 -4.05 -32.13 -13.52
N GLY A 557 -3.56 -31.28 -12.63
CA GLY A 557 -3.42 -31.55 -11.19
C GLY A 557 -2.21 -32.41 -10.81
N LYS A 558 -1.37 -32.82 -11.77
CA LYS A 558 -0.22 -33.71 -11.54
C LYS A 558 1.09 -32.96 -11.73
N LEU A 559 2.03 -33.15 -10.80
CA LEU A 559 3.39 -32.61 -10.90
C LEU A 559 4.09 -33.22 -12.11
N VAL A 560 4.80 -32.41 -12.87
CA VAL A 560 5.57 -32.85 -14.03
C VAL A 560 7.06 -32.60 -13.80
N LEU A 561 7.89 -33.47 -14.37
CA LEU A 561 9.33 -33.20 -14.42
C LEU A 561 9.58 -31.98 -15.30
N ALA A 562 10.68 -31.27 -15.06
CA ALA A 562 11.01 -30.09 -15.85
C ALA A 562 12.51 -29.99 -16.11
N GLN A 563 12.85 -29.37 -17.22
CA GLN A 563 14.22 -29.13 -17.65
C GLN A 563 14.52 -27.64 -17.55
N GLN A 564 15.60 -27.32 -16.84
CA GLN A 564 16.09 -25.95 -16.71
C GLN A 564 16.99 -25.60 -17.89
N GLN A 565 16.83 -24.38 -18.40
CA GLN A 565 17.76 -23.73 -19.30
C GLN A 565 18.30 -22.45 -18.66
N GLY A 566 19.60 -22.20 -18.83
CA GLY A 566 20.30 -21.07 -18.21
C GLY A 566 20.73 -21.36 -16.77
N GLU A 567 21.23 -20.32 -16.08
CA GLU A 567 21.71 -20.44 -14.71
C GLU A 567 20.56 -20.68 -13.72
N ASP A 568 20.82 -21.50 -12.71
CA ASP A 568 19.89 -21.67 -11.60
C ASP A 568 20.08 -20.53 -10.60
N GLN A 569 19.06 -19.70 -10.43
CA GLN A 569 19.14 -18.51 -9.59
C GLN A 569 17.91 -18.39 -8.71
N LYS A 570 18.09 -17.74 -7.55
CA LYS A 570 16.96 -17.41 -6.68
C LYS A 570 16.01 -16.47 -7.39
N ILE A 571 14.74 -16.78 -7.33
CA ILE A 571 13.69 -15.94 -7.90
C ILE A 571 13.58 -14.67 -7.07
N ARG A 572 13.63 -13.53 -7.76
CA ARG A 572 13.42 -12.22 -7.15
C ARG A 572 12.66 -11.33 -8.10
N PHE A 573 11.53 -10.82 -7.67
CA PHE A 573 10.66 -9.94 -8.43
C PHE A 573 11.07 -8.48 -8.34
N ASN A 574 10.90 -7.77 -9.44
CA ASN A 574 10.82 -6.32 -9.44
C ASN A 574 9.60 -5.89 -8.61
N GLN A 575 9.70 -4.80 -7.86
CA GLN A 575 8.59 -4.30 -7.05
C GLN A 575 7.51 -3.63 -7.91
N ALA A 576 7.89 -3.15 -9.10
CA ALA A 576 7.03 -2.45 -10.04
C ALA A 576 6.59 -3.32 -11.21
N VAL A 577 5.72 -4.29 -10.92
CA VAL A 577 5.14 -5.19 -11.93
C VAL A 577 3.65 -4.97 -12.06
N ARG A 578 3.14 -5.11 -13.28
CA ARG A 578 1.71 -5.19 -13.58
C ARG A 578 1.45 -6.45 -14.37
N LEU A 579 0.36 -7.12 -14.04
CA LEU A 579 0.06 -8.41 -14.62
C LEU A 579 -0.58 -8.25 -16.01
N GLY A 580 -0.14 -9.08 -16.96
CA GLY A 580 -0.78 -9.29 -18.24
C GLY A 580 -1.30 -10.72 -18.34
N ILE A 581 -2.51 -10.90 -18.86
CA ILE A 581 -3.11 -12.23 -19.11
C ILE A 581 -3.19 -12.41 -20.64
N GLY A 582 -2.68 -13.53 -21.14
CA GLY A 582 -2.60 -13.80 -22.58
C GLY A 582 -1.64 -12.90 -23.37
N GLY A 583 -0.77 -12.14 -22.70
CA GLY A 583 0.16 -11.22 -23.34
C GLY A 583 0.96 -10.36 -22.36
N LEU A 584 1.77 -9.44 -22.88
CA LEU A 584 2.68 -8.60 -22.08
C LEU A 584 2.02 -7.44 -21.32
N GLY A 585 0.71 -7.22 -21.46
CA GLY A 585 -0.04 -6.21 -20.70
C GLY A 585 0.60 -4.81 -20.71
N TYR A 586 0.87 -4.27 -19.51
CA TYR A 586 1.47 -2.94 -19.31
C TYR A 586 3.00 -2.91 -19.28
N SER A 587 3.65 -4.06 -19.49
CA SER A 587 5.10 -4.19 -19.37
C SER A 587 5.84 -3.25 -20.31
N ARG A 588 7.01 -2.79 -19.87
CA ARG A 588 7.83 -1.83 -20.64
C ARG A 588 8.18 -2.40 -22.01
N THR A 589 8.27 -1.55 -23.03
CA THR A 589 8.60 -1.94 -24.41
C THR A 589 9.94 -2.66 -24.58
N ALA A 590 10.84 -2.61 -23.59
CA ALA A 590 12.05 -3.43 -23.60
C ALA A 590 11.73 -4.94 -23.61
N PHE A 591 10.64 -5.34 -22.96
CA PHE A 591 10.17 -6.72 -22.89
C PHE A 591 9.64 -7.25 -24.24
N ASP A 592 9.54 -6.40 -25.26
CA ASP A 592 9.18 -6.80 -26.62
C ASP A 592 10.32 -7.60 -27.29
N ALA A 593 11.53 -7.53 -26.72
CA ALA A 593 12.66 -8.35 -27.12
C ALA A 593 12.59 -9.80 -26.58
N LEU A 594 11.65 -10.10 -25.67
CA LEU A 594 11.34 -11.48 -25.32
C LEU A 594 10.77 -12.17 -26.56
N GLN A 595 11.31 -13.34 -26.92
CA GLN A 595 10.83 -14.15 -28.05
C GLN A 595 9.54 -14.88 -27.70
N VAL A 596 8.48 -14.10 -27.44
CA VAL A 596 7.17 -14.58 -26.99
C VAL A 596 6.06 -13.93 -27.79
N GLU A 597 4.95 -14.64 -27.91
CA GLU A 597 3.77 -14.25 -28.68
C GLU A 597 2.56 -14.06 -27.75
N PRO A 598 1.56 -13.24 -28.14
CA PRO A 598 0.25 -13.26 -27.51
C PRO A 598 -0.36 -14.67 -27.51
N PHE A 599 -1.13 -14.98 -26.47
CA PHE A 599 -1.88 -16.24 -26.43
C PHE A 599 -2.99 -16.24 -27.47
N VAL A 600 -3.15 -17.37 -28.16
CA VAL A 600 -4.26 -17.61 -29.09
C VAL A 600 -4.93 -18.90 -28.69
N GLY A 601 -6.20 -18.84 -28.31
CA GLY A 601 -6.93 -19.96 -27.73
C GLY A 601 -7.91 -19.49 -26.65
N ALA A 602 -8.45 -20.43 -25.87
CA ALA A 602 -9.34 -20.11 -24.77
C ALA A 602 -8.63 -20.22 -23.41
N MET A 603 -8.96 -19.31 -22.48
CA MET A 603 -8.54 -19.38 -21.07
C MET A 603 -9.73 -19.32 -20.13
N ASP A 604 -9.62 -20.01 -19.01
CA ASP A 604 -10.64 -20.06 -17.97
C ASP A 604 -10.01 -20.10 -16.56
N GLU A 605 -10.77 -19.67 -15.54
CA GLU A 605 -10.42 -19.76 -14.11
C GLU A 605 -9.01 -19.23 -13.72
N VAL A 606 -8.56 -18.15 -14.35
CA VAL A 606 -7.21 -17.59 -14.13
C VAL A 606 -7.09 -17.06 -12.69
N SER A 607 -6.18 -17.64 -11.92
CA SER A 607 -6.03 -17.41 -10.48
C SER A 607 -4.58 -17.18 -10.05
N ILE A 608 -4.36 -16.28 -9.10
CA ILE A 608 -3.03 -15.91 -8.57
C ILE A 608 -3.05 -15.79 -7.05
N TRP A 609 -2.00 -16.33 -6.41
CA TRP A 609 -1.76 -16.28 -4.97
C TRP A 609 -0.38 -15.68 -4.67
N ALA A 610 -0.25 -15.04 -3.51
CA ALA A 610 1.04 -14.59 -2.95
C ALA A 610 1.62 -15.61 -1.96
N ARG A 611 1.53 -16.89 -2.31
CA ARG A 611 2.12 -18.01 -1.56
C ARG A 611 2.30 -19.21 -2.48
N GLY A 612 3.05 -20.21 -2.01
CA GLY A 612 3.02 -21.55 -2.58
C GLY A 612 1.69 -22.26 -2.34
N LEU A 613 1.21 -22.99 -3.35
CA LEU A 613 0.12 -23.95 -3.23
C LEU A 613 0.66 -25.34 -2.92
N SER A 614 -0.05 -26.09 -2.08
CA SER A 614 0.21 -27.53 -1.90
C SER A 614 -0.27 -28.34 -3.10
N ALA A 615 0.29 -29.53 -3.30
CA ALA A 615 -0.15 -30.43 -4.37
C ALA A 615 -1.64 -30.80 -4.28
N ALA A 616 -2.19 -30.90 -3.06
CA ALA A 616 -3.61 -31.17 -2.84
C ALA A 616 -4.51 -30.00 -3.29
N GLU A 617 -4.08 -28.76 -3.04
CA GLU A 617 -4.78 -27.58 -3.54
C GLU A 617 -4.76 -27.53 -5.07
N VAL A 618 -3.60 -27.77 -5.69
CA VAL A 618 -3.48 -27.81 -7.16
C VAL A 618 -4.35 -28.91 -7.77
N ALA A 619 -4.35 -30.11 -7.18
CA ALA A 619 -5.20 -31.21 -7.64
C ALA A 619 -6.70 -30.94 -7.46
N ALA A 620 -7.10 -30.08 -6.52
CA ALA A 620 -8.49 -29.66 -6.35
C ALA A 620 -8.92 -28.64 -7.41
N LEU A 621 -8.01 -27.77 -7.86
CA LEU A 621 -8.26 -26.78 -8.92
C LEU A 621 -8.41 -27.42 -10.32
N ALA A 622 -7.82 -28.60 -10.52
CA ALA A 622 -7.84 -29.31 -11.78
C ALA A 622 -9.08 -30.21 -12.00
N LYS A 623 -10.13 -30.04 -11.18
CA LYS A 623 -11.34 -30.87 -11.18
C LYS A 623 -12.53 -30.23 -11.84
#